data_AF-A0A7D5ZER9-F1
#
_entry.id   AF-A0A7D5ZER9-F1
#
_cell.length_a   1.000
_cell.length_b   1.000
_cell.length_c   1.000
_cell.angle_alpha   90.00
_cell.angle_beta   90.00
_cell.angle_gamma   90.00
#
_symmetry.space_group_name_H-M   'P 1'
#
loop_
_entity.id
_entity.type
_entity.pdbx_description
1 polymer ?
#
loop_
_entity_poly.entity_id
_entity_poly.type
_entity_poly.pdbx_seq_one_letter_code
_entity_poly.pdbx_strand_id
1 'polypeptide(L)'
;MLASQALVQSEQYSAAQKSQAQIASLSAHAALLAQQVTILKSERDTLVRQQNQAQQDISAMRETVSFFESLLQSNDRSRIANFVACDLQLLEPGKYRYRLLLVQGMNRTDELLGRLQVNLQFVEAGKKGRISLGIDPLIPVKAKHYAKLEGELAPPAGASNLLMDVQFFGEQGNQVQASCQKKI
;
A
#
# COMPACT_ATOMS: atom_id res chain seq x y z
N MET A 1 1.26 61.15 -68.80
CA MET A 1 0.27 60.08 -68.55
C MET A 1 0.91 58.72 -68.28
N LEU A 2 1.94 58.29 -69.02
CA LEU A 2 2.62 56.99 -68.79
C LEU A 2 3.24 56.81 -67.39
N ALA A 3 3.82 57.87 -66.80
CA ALA A 3 4.44 57.80 -65.47
C ALA A 3 3.41 57.56 -64.33
N SER A 4 2.19 58.11 -64.44
CA SER A 4 1.14 57.90 -63.43
C SER A 4 0.55 56.49 -63.46
N GLN A 5 0.47 55.85 -64.64
CA GLN A 5 0.00 54.47 -64.75
C GLN A 5 0.99 53.47 -64.15
N ALA A 6 2.30 53.70 -64.31
CA ALA A 6 3.34 52.84 -63.73
C ALA A 6 3.36 52.89 -62.19
N LEU A 7 3.15 54.08 -61.60
CA LEU A 7 3.06 54.26 -60.15
C LEU A 7 1.85 53.52 -59.56
N VAL A 8 0.66 53.68 -60.16
CA VAL A 8 -0.57 52.99 -59.72
C VAL A 8 -0.44 51.47 -59.84
N GLN A 9 0.18 50.95 -60.90
CA GLN A 9 0.46 49.52 -61.02
C GLN A 9 1.40 49.03 -59.91
N SER A 10 2.48 49.76 -59.63
CA SER A 10 3.45 49.38 -58.59
C SER A 10 2.83 49.34 -57.19
N GLU A 11 1.94 50.29 -56.87
CA GLU A 11 1.21 50.32 -55.60
C GLU A 11 0.26 49.12 -55.47
N GLN A 12 -0.47 48.78 -56.53
CA GLN A 12 -1.35 47.61 -56.56
C GLN A 12 -0.57 46.30 -56.39
N TYR A 13 0.59 46.14 -57.07
CA TYR A 13 1.46 44.98 -56.87
C TYR A 13 1.98 44.88 -55.43
N SER A 14 2.34 46.01 -54.81
CA SER A 14 2.82 46.03 -53.43
C SER A 14 1.72 45.68 -52.40
N ALA A 15 0.49 46.13 -52.63
CA ALA A 15 -0.65 45.80 -51.78
C ALA A 15 -1.05 44.33 -51.90
N ALA A 16 -1.05 43.79 -53.12
CA ALA A 16 -1.28 42.37 -53.37
C ALA A 16 -0.22 41.49 -52.69
N GLN A 17 1.07 41.85 -52.80
CA GLN A 17 2.15 41.14 -52.10
C GLN A 17 2.00 41.17 -50.58
N LYS A 18 1.65 42.32 -49.99
CA LYS A 18 1.39 42.44 -48.55
C LYS A 18 0.23 41.55 -48.09
N SER A 19 -0.87 41.55 -48.83
CA SER A 19 -2.02 40.68 -48.55
C SER A 19 -1.65 39.21 -48.65
N GLN A 20 -0.88 38.83 -49.67
CA GLN A 20 -0.45 37.44 -49.88
C GLN A 20 0.52 36.96 -48.78
N ALA A 21 1.44 37.83 -48.34
CA ALA A 21 2.30 37.56 -47.19
C ALA A 21 1.50 37.41 -45.88
N GLN A 22 0.46 38.21 -45.69
CA GLN A 22 -0.41 38.13 -44.52
C GLN A 22 -1.23 36.83 -44.50
N ILE A 23 -1.76 36.40 -45.65
CA ILE A 23 -2.45 35.11 -45.81
C ILE A 23 -1.49 33.96 -45.51
N ALA A 24 -0.27 34.00 -46.02
CA ALA A 24 0.74 32.97 -45.75
C ALA A 24 1.13 32.89 -44.27
N SER A 25 1.25 34.04 -43.58
CA SER A 25 1.52 34.08 -42.15
C SER A 25 0.37 33.51 -41.32
N LEU A 26 -0.87 33.86 -41.65
CA LEU A 26 -2.06 33.36 -40.97
C LEU A 26 -2.26 31.85 -41.20
N SER A 27 -2.00 31.36 -42.41
CA SER A 27 -2.10 29.94 -42.72
C SER A 27 -1.04 29.12 -41.97
N ALA A 28 0.19 29.64 -41.85
CA ALA A 28 1.24 29.03 -41.03
C ALA A 28 0.85 28.99 -39.54
N HIS A 29 0.28 30.07 -38.99
CA HIS A 29 -0.22 30.10 -37.62
C HIS A 29 -1.37 29.10 -37.40
N ALA A 30 -2.32 29.02 -38.35
CA ALA A 30 -3.43 28.07 -38.28
C ALA A 30 -2.94 26.62 -38.31
N ALA A 31 -1.94 26.31 -39.16
CA ALA A 31 -1.32 24.98 -39.21
C ALA A 31 -0.64 24.62 -37.89
N LEU A 32 0.08 25.55 -37.28
CA LEU A 32 0.77 25.35 -36.00
C LEU A 32 -0.22 25.15 -34.84
N LEU A 33 -1.32 25.90 -34.81
CA LEU A 33 -2.42 25.71 -33.84
C LEU A 33 -3.12 24.36 -34.03
N ALA A 34 -3.39 23.95 -35.28
CA ALA A 34 -3.99 22.65 -35.57
C ALA A 34 -3.10 21.49 -35.11
N GLN A 35 -1.78 21.63 -35.29
CA GLN A 35 -0.81 20.67 -34.78
C GLN A 35 -0.82 20.60 -33.23
N GLN A 36 -0.82 21.75 -32.55
CA GLN A 36 -0.92 21.79 -31.08
C GLN A 36 -2.20 21.12 -30.57
N VAL A 37 -3.35 21.39 -31.18
CA VAL A 37 -4.62 20.77 -30.80
C VAL A 37 -4.56 19.25 -31.00
N THR A 38 -3.91 18.78 -32.05
CA THR A 38 -3.75 17.33 -32.32
C THR A 38 -2.88 16.68 -31.26
N ILE A 39 -1.76 17.33 -30.87
CA ILE A 39 -0.89 16.87 -29.79
C ILE A 39 -1.67 16.81 -28.48
N LEU A 40 -2.33 17.90 -28.08
CA LEU A 40 -3.11 17.96 -26.84
C LEU A 40 -4.23 16.91 -26.78
N LYS A 41 -4.90 16.63 -27.91
CA LYS A 41 -5.88 15.55 -27.99
C LYS A 41 -5.23 14.20 -27.75
N SER A 42 -4.08 13.92 -28.37
CA SER A 42 -3.36 12.66 -28.19
C SER A 42 -2.85 12.45 -26.76
N GLU A 43 -2.38 13.52 -26.11
CA GLU A 43 -1.96 13.51 -24.70
C GLU A 43 -3.15 13.26 -23.78
N ARG A 44 -4.25 13.99 -23.98
CA ARG A 44 -5.49 13.78 -23.22
C ARG A 44 -6.00 12.35 -23.35
N ASP A 45 -6.05 11.81 -24.55
CA ASP A 45 -6.54 10.45 -24.77
C ASP A 45 -5.60 9.40 -24.12
N THR A 46 -4.30 9.68 -24.07
CA THR A 46 -3.34 8.85 -23.33
C THR A 46 -3.56 8.92 -21.82
N LEU A 47 -3.78 10.12 -21.27
CA LEU A 47 -4.09 10.30 -19.85
C LEU A 47 -5.38 9.59 -19.44
N VAL A 48 -6.43 9.67 -20.27
CA VAL A 48 -7.69 8.96 -20.02
C VAL A 48 -7.48 7.44 -20.00
N ARG A 49 -6.70 6.90 -20.94
CA ARG A 49 -6.36 5.46 -20.93
C ARG A 49 -5.60 5.05 -19.67
N GLN A 50 -4.59 5.84 -19.27
CA GLN A 50 -3.82 5.58 -18.05
C GLN A 50 -4.69 5.65 -16.79
N GLN A 51 -5.59 6.63 -16.71
CA GLN A 51 -6.54 6.75 -15.59
C GLN A 51 -7.45 5.53 -15.51
N ASN A 52 -8.00 5.09 -16.64
CA ASN A 52 -8.86 3.92 -16.69
C ASN A 52 -8.11 2.65 -16.28
N GLN A 53 -6.86 2.47 -16.73
CA GLN A 53 -6.02 1.35 -16.32
C GLN A 53 -5.77 1.37 -14.81
N ALA A 54 -5.35 2.51 -14.27
CA ALA A 54 -5.11 2.64 -12.82
C ALA A 54 -6.38 2.36 -12.00
N GLN A 55 -7.55 2.79 -12.48
CA GLN A 55 -8.82 2.52 -11.82
C GLN A 55 -9.19 1.03 -11.85
N GLN A 56 -8.88 0.32 -12.94
CA GLN A 56 -9.05 -1.13 -13.03
C GLN A 56 -8.09 -1.86 -12.08
N ASP A 57 -6.83 -1.46 -12.03
CA ASP A 57 -5.83 -2.05 -11.13
C ASP A 57 -6.23 -1.86 -9.66
N ILE A 58 -6.69 -0.66 -9.28
CA ILE A 58 -7.20 -0.40 -7.93
C ILE A 58 -8.39 -1.30 -7.59
N SER A 59 -9.33 -1.48 -8.52
CA SER A 59 -10.50 -2.35 -8.31
C SER A 59 -10.07 -3.81 -8.15
N ALA A 60 -9.16 -4.31 -8.99
CA ALA A 60 -8.64 -5.67 -8.91
C ALA A 60 -7.85 -5.92 -7.61
N MET A 61 -7.05 -4.95 -7.17
CA MET A 61 -6.36 -5.00 -5.88
C MET A 61 -7.34 -5.05 -4.71
N ARG A 62 -8.39 -4.22 -4.73
CA ARG A 62 -9.43 -4.21 -3.69
C ARG A 62 -10.17 -5.55 -3.64
N GLU A 63 -10.56 -6.09 -4.79
CA GLU A 63 -11.21 -7.40 -4.87
C GLU A 63 -10.30 -8.51 -4.30
N THR A 64 -9.02 -8.49 -4.66
CA THR A 64 -8.03 -9.43 -4.13
C THR A 64 -7.90 -9.34 -2.61
N VAL A 65 -7.84 -8.11 -2.07
CA VAL A 65 -7.81 -7.88 -0.62
C VAL A 65 -9.08 -8.42 0.03
N SER A 66 -10.26 -8.09 -0.48
CA SER A 66 -11.54 -8.58 0.05
C SER A 66 -11.66 -10.11 -0.03
N PHE A 67 -11.14 -10.74 -1.08
CA PHE A 67 -11.04 -12.19 -1.18
C PHE A 67 -10.16 -12.78 -0.07
N PHE A 68 -8.94 -12.26 0.12
CA PHE A 68 -8.09 -12.71 1.22
C PHE A 68 -8.73 -12.47 2.59
N GLU A 69 -9.38 -11.33 2.80
CA GLU A 69 -10.16 -11.06 4.01
C GLU A 69 -11.26 -12.11 4.20
N SER A 70 -12.00 -12.47 3.15
CA SER A 70 -13.03 -13.52 3.23
C SER A 70 -12.47 -14.90 3.57
N LEU A 71 -11.27 -15.25 3.07
CA LEU A 71 -10.59 -16.50 3.43
C LEU A 71 -10.19 -16.50 4.91
N LEU A 72 -9.71 -15.36 5.41
CA LEU A 72 -9.36 -15.19 6.83
C LEU A 72 -10.59 -15.20 7.75
N GLN A 73 -11.75 -14.78 7.25
CA GLN A 73 -13.04 -14.77 7.97
C GLN A 73 -13.70 -16.16 8.07
N SER A 74 -13.21 -17.18 7.35
CA SER A 74 -13.81 -18.53 7.32
C SER A 74 -13.58 -19.36 8.59
N ASN A 75 -12.72 -18.90 9.51
CA ASN A 75 -12.48 -19.58 10.79
C ASN A 75 -12.96 -18.73 11.98
N ASP A 76 -14.11 -19.14 12.50
CA ASP A 76 -14.60 -18.94 13.88
C ASP A 76 -15.15 -17.54 14.24
N ARG A 77 -16.40 -17.28 13.81
CA ARG A 77 -17.21 -16.10 14.17
C ARG A 77 -17.45 -15.93 15.68
N SER A 78 -17.07 -16.89 16.51
CA SER A 78 -17.25 -16.83 17.98
C SER A 78 -16.11 -16.11 18.71
N ARG A 79 -14.94 -15.95 18.08
CA ARG A 79 -13.74 -15.42 18.74
C ARG A 79 -13.70 -13.89 18.70
N ILE A 80 -13.23 -13.29 19.79
CA ILE A 80 -13.08 -11.82 19.91
C ILE A 80 -11.93 -11.30 19.05
N ALA A 81 -10.91 -12.13 18.81
CA ALA A 81 -9.76 -11.82 17.98
C ALA A 81 -9.18 -13.10 17.35
N ASN A 82 -8.39 -12.92 16.28
CA ASN A 82 -7.66 -14.01 15.63
C ASN A 82 -6.27 -13.54 15.17
N PHE A 83 -5.27 -14.42 15.25
CA PHE A 83 -3.96 -14.16 14.66
C PHE A 83 -3.97 -14.60 13.20
N VAL A 84 -3.78 -13.62 12.31
CA VAL A 84 -3.67 -13.84 10.86
C VAL A 84 -2.22 -14.08 10.44
N ALA A 85 -1.27 -13.48 11.16
CA ALA A 85 0.16 -13.72 10.95
C ALA A 85 0.84 -13.94 12.30
N CYS A 86 1.76 -14.90 12.31
CA CYS A 86 2.53 -15.30 13.50
C CYS A 86 3.92 -15.76 13.06
N ASP A 87 4.79 -14.80 12.80
CA ASP A 87 6.11 -15.05 12.24
C ASP A 87 7.20 -14.80 13.26
N LEU A 88 8.27 -15.59 13.15
CA LEU A 88 9.51 -15.44 13.87
C LEU A 88 10.63 -15.59 12.82
N GLN A 89 11.53 -14.60 12.74
CA GLN A 89 12.56 -14.49 11.71
C GLN A 89 13.91 -14.23 12.36
N LEU A 90 14.96 -14.88 11.90
CA LEU A 90 16.33 -14.60 12.34
C LEU A 90 16.76 -13.23 11.79
N LEU A 91 17.15 -12.32 12.68
CA LEU A 91 17.74 -11.02 12.32
C LEU A 91 19.26 -11.12 12.19
N GLU A 92 19.87 -11.63 13.27
CA GLU A 92 21.31 -11.81 13.46
C GLU A 92 21.50 -13.09 14.28
N PRO A 93 22.70 -13.71 14.29
CA PRO A 93 22.97 -14.87 15.14
C PRO A 93 22.56 -14.59 16.61
N GLY A 94 21.57 -15.33 17.12
CA GLY A 94 21.06 -15.17 18.48
C GLY A 94 20.00 -14.08 18.67
N LYS A 95 19.56 -13.38 17.62
CA LYS A 95 18.45 -12.42 17.67
C LYS A 95 17.37 -12.76 16.65
N TYR A 96 16.13 -12.79 17.12
CA TYR A 96 14.96 -13.07 16.30
C TYR A 96 13.96 -11.92 16.37
N ARG A 97 13.38 -11.53 15.25
CA ARG A 97 12.24 -10.62 15.18
C ARG A 97 10.97 -11.44 15.11
N TYR A 98 10.01 -11.15 15.98
CA TYR A 98 8.65 -11.63 15.79
C TYR A 98 7.80 -10.57 15.11
N ARG A 99 6.86 -11.02 14.27
CA ARG A 99 5.84 -10.17 13.64
C ARG A 99 4.49 -10.82 13.78
N LEU A 100 3.54 -10.07 14.31
CA LEU A 100 2.20 -10.55 14.60
C LEU A 100 1.18 -9.63 13.95
N LEU A 101 0.15 -10.24 13.37
CA LEU A 101 -1.04 -9.54 12.91
C LEU A 101 -2.25 -10.12 13.64
N LEU A 102 -2.76 -9.36 14.60
CA LEU A 102 -3.99 -9.69 15.32
C LEU A 102 -5.14 -8.92 14.70
N VAL A 103 -6.23 -9.60 14.35
CA VAL A 103 -7.42 -9.02 13.73
C VAL A 103 -8.60 -9.22 14.66
N GLN A 104 -9.47 -8.22 14.72
CA GLN A 104 -10.71 -8.30 15.49
C GLN A 104 -11.68 -9.32 14.88
N GLY A 105 -12.38 -10.06 15.72
CA GLY A 105 -13.47 -10.95 15.31
C GLY A 105 -14.64 -10.21 14.67
N MET A 106 -15.42 -10.93 13.85
CA MET A 106 -16.50 -10.36 13.04
C MET A 106 -17.66 -9.82 13.90
N ASN A 107 -18.40 -8.82 13.37
CA ASN A 107 -19.58 -8.18 13.98
C ASN A 107 -19.33 -7.42 15.29
N ARG A 108 -18.10 -6.97 15.52
CA ARG A 108 -17.78 -6.09 16.65
C ARG A 108 -17.47 -4.69 16.15
N THR A 109 -18.17 -3.71 16.73
CA THR A 109 -17.97 -2.27 16.48
C THR A 109 -17.03 -1.62 17.48
N ASP A 110 -16.77 -2.31 18.60
CA ASP A 110 -15.94 -1.82 19.70
C ASP A 110 -14.46 -1.95 19.37
N GLU A 111 -13.60 -1.22 20.08
CA GLU A 111 -12.16 -1.42 19.94
C GLU A 111 -11.74 -2.79 20.50
N LEU A 112 -10.80 -3.45 19.83
CA LEU A 112 -10.08 -4.58 20.37
C LEU A 112 -9.14 -4.08 21.48
N LEU A 113 -9.51 -4.38 22.72
CA LEU A 113 -8.76 -4.02 23.92
C LEU A 113 -8.27 -5.28 24.64
N GLY A 114 -7.02 -5.24 25.12
CA GLY A 114 -6.45 -6.35 25.86
C GLY A 114 -4.93 -6.26 26.00
N ARG A 115 -4.30 -7.42 26.17
CA ARG A 115 -2.85 -7.55 26.35
C ARG A 115 -2.30 -8.79 25.68
N LEU A 116 -1.03 -8.71 25.30
CA LEU A 116 -0.29 -9.78 24.65
C LEU A 116 0.70 -10.41 25.63
N GLN A 117 0.85 -11.73 25.55
CA GLN A 117 1.96 -12.46 26.14
C GLN A 117 2.69 -13.23 25.04
N VAL A 118 4.00 -13.08 24.96
CA VAL A 118 4.87 -13.79 24.00
C VAL A 118 5.79 -14.70 24.78
N ASN A 119 5.73 -16.00 24.52
CA ASN A 119 6.56 -17.00 25.15
C ASN A 119 7.45 -17.65 24.10
N LEU A 120 8.76 -17.65 24.30
CA LEU A 120 9.70 -18.40 23.47
C LEU A 120 10.26 -19.56 24.28
N GLN A 121 9.96 -20.78 23.87
CA GLN A 121 10.58 -21.99 24.42
C GLN A 121 11.77 -22.37 23.55
N PHE A 122 12.83 -22.89 24.19
CA PHE A 122 14.05 -23.30 23.52
C PHE A 122 14.74 -24.43 24.26
N VAL A 123 15.71 -25.06 23.61
CA VAL A 123 16.60 -26.07 24.20
C VAL A 123 18.04 -25.57 24.13
N GLU A 124 18.69 -25.47 25.29
CA GLU A 124 20.09 -25.06 25.45
C GLU A 124 20.85 -26.16 26.19
N ALA A 125 21.91 -26.69 25.58
CA ALA A 125 22.72 -27.78 26.15
C ALA A 125 21.87 -28.97 26.68
N GLY A 126 20.79 -29.31 25.94
CA GLY A 126 19.86 -30.38 26.31
C GLY A 126 18.81 -30.03 27.39
N LYS A 127 18.85 -28.83 27.96
CA LYS A 127 17.88 -28.32 28.94
C LYS A 127 16.85 -27.41 28.28
N LYS A 128 15.59 -27.53 28.69
CA LYS A 128 14.53 -26.64 28.21
C LYS A 128 14.60 -25.30 28.93
N GLY A 129 14.57 -24.21 28.18
CA GLY A 129 14.46 -22.84 28.67
C GLY A 129 13.22 -22.15 28.11
N ARG A 130 12.84 -21.03 28.74
CA ARG A 130 11.74 -20.17 28.29
C ARG A 130 12.06 -18.70 28.54
N ILE A 131 11.75 -17.85 27.55
CA ILE A 131 11.64 -16.39 27.68
C ILE A 131 10.16 -16.03 27.60
N SER A 132 9.70 -15.13 28.46
CA SER A 132 8.31 -14.64 28.46
C SER A 132 8.30 -13.12 28.49
N LEU A 133 7.62 -12.50 27.52
CA LEU A 133 7.33 -11.07 27.44
C LEU A 133 5.84 -10.82 27.68
N GLY A 134 5.49 -9.66 28.23
CA GLY A 134 4.09 -9.29 28.48
C GLY A 134 3.49 -9.87 29.77
N ILE A 135 4.33 -10.38 30.67
CA ILE A 135 3.97 -10.68 32.07
C ILE A 135 4.18 -9.43 32.92
N ASP A 136 5.38 -8.86 32.85
CA ASP A 136 5.74 -7.58 33.45
C ASP A 136 6.95 -6.99 32.69
N PRO A 137 6.85 -5.79 32.05
CA PRO A 137 5.62 -5.03 31.87
C PRO A 137 4.66 -5.71 30.88
N LEU A 138 3.37 -5.40 31.02
CA LEU A 138 2.33 -5.84 30.09
C LEU A 138 2.52 -5.18 28.71
N ILE A 139 2.16 -5.91 27.65
CA ILE A 139 2.11 -5.38 26.28
C ILE A 139 0.64 -5.07 25.94
N PRO A 140 0.19 -3.80 26.04
CA PRO A 140 -1.20 -3.46 25.76
C PRO A 140 -1.51 -3.55 24.27
N VAL A 141 -2.73 -3.96 23.96
CA VAL A 141 -3.26 -3.98 22.60
C VAL A 141 -4.51 -3.12 22.57
N LYS A 142 -4.49 -2.11 21.69
CA LYS A 142 -5.62 -1.24 21.38
C LYS A 142 -5.71 -1.05 19.88
N ALA A 143 -6.77 -1.56 19.27
CA ALA A 143 -6.95 -1.46 17.81
C ALA A 143 -8.42 -1.48 17.42
N LYS A 144 -8.79 -0.74 16.37
CA LYS A 144 -10.17 -0.75 15.86
C LYS A 144 -10.48 -1.91 14.92
N HIS A 145 -9.49 -2.42 14.19
CA HIS A 145 -9.70 -3.50 13.21
C HIS A 145 -8.58 -4.54 13.29
N TYR A 146 -7.33 -4.08 13.36
CA TYR A 146 -6.17 -4.94 13.47
C TYR A 146 -5.06 -4.25 14.27
N ALA A 147 -4.23 -5.06 14.93
CA ALA A 147 -3.01 -4.65 15.60
C ALA A 147 -1.80 -5.32 14.92
N LYS A 148 -0.83 -4.51 14.53
CA LYS A 148 0.50 -4.96 14.10
C LYS A 148 1.44 -4.85 15.29
N LEU A 149 2.01 -5.98 15.70
CA LEU A 149 2.89 -6.06 16.87
C LEU A 149 4.20 -6.70 16.44
N GLU A 150 5.30 -6.01 16.74
CA GLU A 150 6.65 -6.47 16.45
C GLU A 150 7.49 -6.36 17.72
N GLY A 151 8.52 -7.19 17.78
CA GLY A 151 9.53 -7.12 18.82
C GLY A 151 10.63 -8.13 18.60
N GLU A 152 11.57 -8.16 19.52
CA GLU A 152 12.77 -8.96 19.40
C GLU A 152 12.91 -9.94 20.56
N LEU A 153 13.43 -11.12 20.25
CA LEU A 153 13.71 -12.19 21.19
C LEU A 153 15.18 -12.57 21.03
N ALA A 154 15.90 -12.57 22.13
CA ALA A 154 17.30 -12.97 22.18
C ALA A 154 17.44 -14.21 23.06
N PRO A 155 17.22 -15.44 22.51
CA PRO A 155 17.51 -16.66 23.25
C PRO A 155 19.01 -16.78 23.52
N PRO A 156 19.43 -17.53 24.57
CA PRO A 156 20.83 -17.78 24.87
C PRO A 156 21.62 -18.37 23.68
N ALA A 157 22.92 -18.13 23.66
CA ALA A 157 23.79 -18.65 22.61
C ALA A 157 23.75 -20.20 22.58
N GLY A 158 23.57 -20.78 21.38
CA GLY A 158 23.42 -22.23 21.23
C GLY A 158 22.02 -22.77 21.51
N ALA A 159 21.02 -21.90 21.73
CA ALA A 159 19.62 -22.30 21.79
C ALA A 159 19.14 -22.91 20.45
N SER A 160 18.42 -24.03 20.54
CA SER A 160 17.85 -24.78 19.43
C SER A 160 16.38 -25.13 19.70
N ASN A 161 15.66 -25.63 18.69
CA ASN A 161 14.24 -26.01 18.79
C ASN A 161 13.37 -24.85 19.32
N LEU A 162 13.37 -23.73 18.60
CA LEU A 162 12.67 -22.53 19.04
C LEU A 162 11.17 -22.72 18.80
N LEU A 163 10.36 -22.55 19.84
CA LEU A 163 8.90 -22.57 19.76
C LEU A 163 8.37 -21.28 20.38
N MET A 164 7.92 -20.37 19.53
CA MET A 164 7.18 -19.19 19.94
C MET A 164 5.71 -19.54 20.11
N ASP A 165 5.15 -19.16 21.25
CA ASP A 165 3.73 -19.21 21.59
C ASP A 165 3.28 -17.81 21.97
N VAL A 166 2.27 -17.30 21.28
CA VAL A 166 1.73 -15.96 21.52
C VAL A 166 0.29 -16.10 21.94
N GLN A 167 -0.08 -15.38 22.99
CA GLN A 167 -1.41 -15.39 23.56
C GLN A 167 -1.93 -13.97 23.67
N PHE A 168 -3.18 -13.78 23.26
CA PHE A 168 -3.92 -12.55 23.45
C PHE A 168 -4.99 -12.77 24.53
N PHE A 169 -5.01 -11.89 25.51
CA PHE A 169 -6.00 -11.81 26.57
C PHE A 169 -6.85 -10.57 26.35
N GLY A 170 -8.17 -10.70 26.46
CA GLY A 170 -9.08 -9.55 26.38
C GLY A 170 -8.94 -8.60 27.57
N GLU A 171 -9.62 -7.46 27.52
CA GLU A 171 -9.63 -6.44 28.58
C GLU A 171 -10.12 -6.97 29.92
N GLN A 172 -11.16 -7.81 29.93
CA GLN A 172 -11.71 -8.40 31.14
C GLN A 172 -11.46 -9.90 31.18
N GLY A 173 -10.64 -10.33 32.13
CA GLY A 173 -10.37 -11.73 32.44
C GLY A 173 -8.98 -12.23 32.01
N ASN A 174 -8.65 -13.42 32.47
CA ASN A 174 -7.38 -14.08 32.19
C ASN A 174 -7.52 -15.22 31.17
N GLN A 175 -8.61 -15.22 30.42
CA GLN A 175 -8.88 -16.21 29.38
C GLN A 175 -8.19 -15.82 28.08
N VAL A 176 -7.46 -16.77 27.50
CA VAL A 176 -6.85 -16.61 26.17
C VAL A 176 -7.96 -16.54 25.13
N GLN A 177 -8.05 -15.40 24.45
CA GLN A 177 -9.05 -15.12 23.42
C GLN A 177 -8.53 -15.50 22.02
N ALA A 178 -7.23 -15.38 21.81
CA ALA A 178 -6.55 -15.85 20.60
C ALA A 178 -5.16 -16.37 20.96
N SER A 179 -4.66 -17.35 20.22
CA SER A 179 -3.27 -17.80 20.34
C SER A 179 -2.72 -18.22 18.99
N CYS A 180 -1.41 -18.13 18.84
CA CYS A 180 -0.69 -18.65 17.68
C CYS A 180 0.65 -19.23 18.12
N GLN A 181 1.15 -20.19 17.33
CA GLN A 181 2.44 -20.82 17.58
C GLN A 181 3.28 -20.87 16.32
N LYS A 182 4.58 -20.64 16.48
CA LYS A 182 5.57 -20.75 15.41
C LYS A 182 6.79 -21.51 15.90
N LYS A 183 7.11 -22.61 15.24
CA LYS A 183 8.32 -23.39 15.48
C LYS A 183 9.37 -23.09 14.41
N ILE A 184 10.64 -23.01 14.82
CA ILE A 184 11.83 -22.91 13.95
C ILE A 184 12.89 -23.90 14.41
#